data_AF-A0A822DN60-F1
#
_entry.id   AF-A0A822DN60-F1
#
_cell.length_a   1.000
_cell.length_b   1.000
_cell.length_c   1.000
_cell.angle_alpha   90.00
_cell.angle_beta   90.00
_cell.angle_gamma   90.00
#
_symmetry.space_group_name_H-M   'P 1'
#
loop_
_entity.id
_entity.type
_entity.pdbx_description
1 polymer ?
#
loop_
_entity_poly.entity_id
_entity_poly.type
_entity_poly.pdbx_seq_one_letter_code
_entity_poly.pdbx_strand_id
1 'polypeptide(L)'
;KMYRLIYSELSHIIGKQFGLKIELLSYALCKVSVASLELISIADIKDICSIKDTAIHENFQENAIKFLSMECPVCYNSFPRSRMETMYLCNHMCCLTCAQDYYRNAIQEIRDPQALKRLTCYEEQIEISDDIKLNFFQYLGSKLNQWFTDERLVLDKYHENLFIATRDSQIKKCGNPRCTSFFNLINNNNRIARAPCPHCQFQQCQQCCRK
;
A
#
# COMPACT_ATOMS: atom_id res chain seq x y z
N LYS A 1 -17.15 16.47 -9.39
CA LYS A 1 -17.77 15.26 -8.78
C LYS A 1 -17.66 15.29 -7.24
N MET A 2 -16.48 15.51 -6.67
CA MET A 2 -16.25 15.61 -5.21
C MET A 2 -17.12 16.67 -4.50
N TYR A 3 -17.26 17.86 -5.09
CA TYR A 3 -18.11 18.93 -4.54
C TYR A 3 -19.57 18.50 -4.31
N ARG A 4 -20.20 17.85 -5.28
CA ARG A 4 -21.59 17.39 -5.15
C ARG A 4 -21.75 16.32 -4.06
N LEU A 5 -20.74 15.47 -3.89
CA LEU A 5 -20.71 14.48 -2.82
C LEU A 5 -20.60 15.19 -1.46
N ILE A 6 -19.59 16.05 -1.27
CA ILE A 6 -19.40 16.80 -0.02
C ILE A 6 -20.63 17.64 0.34
N TYR A 7 -21.23 18.32 -0.64
CA TYR A 7 -22.44 19.11 -0.44
C TYR A 7 -23.64 18.27 -0.04
N SER A 8 -23.85 17.12 -0.71
CA SER A 8 -24.92 16.19 -0.36
C SER A 8 -24.75 15.67 1.06
N GLU A 9 -23.53 15.28 1.43
CA GLU A 9 -23.23 14.79 2.78
C GLU A 9 -23.44 15.86 3.84
N LEU A 10 -22.83 17.05 3.69
CA LEU A 10 -23.02 18.15 4.62
C LEU A 10 -24.50 18.57 4.73
N SER A 11 -25.27 18.49 3.64
CA SER A 11 -26.73 18.71 3.62
C SER A 11 -27.52 17.70 4.46
N HIS A 12 -27.08 16.45 4.50
CA HIS A 12 -27.65 15.43 5.37
C HIS A 12 -27.26 15.62 6.84
N ILE A 13 -26.05 16.11 7.10
CA ILE A 13 -25.45 16.21 8.44
C ILE A 13 -25.92 17.46 9.19
N ILE A 14 -25.85 18.61 8.52
CA ILE A 14 -26.13 19.92 9.11
C ILE A 14 -27.61 20.27 8.93
N GLY A 15 -28.26 19.68 7.92
CA GLY A 15 -29.61 19.97 7.53
C GLY A 15 -29.68 21.00 6.41
N LYS A 16 -30.58 20.76 5.45
CA LYS A 16 -30.74 21.56 4.23
C LYS A 16 -31.08 23.03 4.51
N GLN A 17 -31.58 23.35 5.70
CA GLN A 17 -31.86 24.73 6.13
C GLN A 17 -30.61 25.63 6.20
N PHE A 18 -29.41 25.06 6.17
CA PHE A 18 -28.14 25.81 6.17
C PHE A 18 -27.44 25.81 4.79
N GLY A 19 -28.19 25.66 3.70
CA GLY A 19 -27.68 25.47 2.33
C GLY A 19 -26.49 26.35 1.94
N LEU A 20 -26.55 27.67 2.17
CA LEU A 20 -25.46 28.58 1.81
C LEU A 20 -24.16 28.31 2.57
N LYS A 21 -24.23 27.97 3.87
CA LYS A 21 -23.05 27.64 4.69
C LYS A 21 -22.44 26.32 4.25
N ILE A 22 -23.31 25.35 3.91
CA ILE A 22 -22.92 24.06 3.38
C ILE A 22 -22.24 24.21 2.02
N GLU A 23 -22.74 25.12 1.19
CA GLU A 23 -22.17 25.45 -0.11
C GLU A 23 -20.73 25.97 0.01
N LEU A 24 -20.54 26.97 0.87
CA LEU A 24 -19.24 27.59 1.12
C LEU A 24 -18.24 26.60 1.74
N LEU A 25 -18.70 25.78 2.69
CA LEU A 25 -17.86 24.77 3.31
C LEU A 25 -17.47 23.67 2.31
N SER A 26 -18.42 23.19 1.51
CA SER A 26 -18.16 22.18 0.46
C SER A 26 -17.11 22.67 -0.53
N TYR A 27 -17.18 23.95 -0.89
CA TYR A 27 -16.23 24.58 -1.80
C TYR A 27 -14.83 24.72 -1.17
N ALA A 28 -14.75 25.06 0.12
CA ALA A 28 -13.50 25.13 0.86
C ALA A 28 -12.85 23.75 1.02
N LEU A 29 -13.61 22.74 1.44
CA LEU A 29 -13.13 21.36 1.64
C LEU A 29 -12.65 20.70 0.34
N CYS A 30 -13.23 21.06 -0.81
CA CYS A 30 -12.74 20.60 -2.11
C CYS A 30 -11.32 21.08 -2.45
N LYS A 31 -10.81 22.11 -1.76
CA LYS A 31 -9.46 22.66 -1.96
C LYS A 31 -8.45 22.10 -0.95
N VAL A 32 -8.90 21.29 0.00
CA VAL A 32 -8.10 20.70 1.07
C VAL A 32 -7.59 19.33 0.64
N SER A 33 -6.34 19.00 0.99
CA SER A 33 -5.76 17.68 0.69
C SER A 33 -6.50 16.57 1.46
N VAL A 34 -6.56 15.36 0.89
CA VAL A 34 -7.25 14.22 1.53
C VAL A 34 -6.70 13.92 2.93
N ALA A 35 -5.38 13.99 3.12
CA ALA A 35 -4.74 13.78 4.42
C ALA A 35 -5.15 14.84 5.46
N SER A 36 -5.44 16.07 5.02
CA SER A 36 -5.92 17.14 5.89
C SER A 36 -7.41 17.01 6.19
N LEU A 37 -8.20 16.43 5.29
CA LEU A 37 -9.62 16.15 5.54
C LEU A 37 -9.83 15.12 6.66
N GLU A 38 -8.92 14.15 6.80
CA GLU A 38 -8.96 13.13 7.86
C GLU A 38 -8.76 13.73 9.27
N LEU A 39 -8.21 14.94 9.37
CA LEU A 39 -7.94 15.64 10.64
C LEU A 39 -9.06 16.59 11.05
N ILE A 40 -10.02 16.88 10.16
CA ILE A 40 -11.11 17.82 10.45
C ILE A 40 -12.13 17.12 11.33
N SER A 41 -12.30 17.63 12.55
CA SER A 41 -13.30 17.13 13.49
C SER A 41 -14.65 17.82 13.29
N ILE A 42 -15.69 17.25 13.90
CA ILE A 42 -17.04 17.83 13.91
C ILE A 42 -17.08 19.17 14.63
N ALA A 43 -16.27 19.32 15.68
CA ALA A 43 -16.17 20.57 16.41
C ALA A 43 -15.69 21.69 15.47
N ASP A 44 -14.68 21.39 14.64
CA ASP A 44 -14.17 22.33 13.64
C ASP A 44 -15.26 22.69 12.61
N ILE A 45 -16.03 21.71 12.13
CA ILE A 45 -17.14 21.95 11.18
C ILE A 45 -18.26 22.79 11.82
N LYS A 46 -18.60 22.53 13.09
CA LYS A 46 -19.60 23.28 13.85
C LYS A 46 -19.17 24.73 14.08
N ASP A 47 -17.91 24.95 14.44
CA ASP A 47 -17.32 26.27 14.65
C ASP A 47 -17.28 27.06 13.34
N ILE A 48 -16.80 26.44 12.25
CA ILE A 48 -16.76 27.06 10.92
C ILE A 48 -18.17 27.43 10.44
N CYS A 49 -19.16 26.56 10.67
CA CYS A 49 -20.54 26.84 10.27
C CYS A 49 -21.30 27.70 11.30
N SER A 50 -20.70 28.03 12.44
CA SER A 50 -21.34 28.73 13.56
C SER A 50 -22.72 28.12 13.90
N ILE A 51 -22.78 26.79 13.99
CA ILE A 51 -24.00 26.03 14.33
C ILE A 51 -24.03 25.89 15.85
N LYS A 52 -24.92 26.61 16.52
CA LYS A 52 -25.24 26.35 17.94
C LYS A 52 -25.97 25.02 18.03
N ASP A 53 -25.56 24.15 18.95
CA ASP A 53 -25.99 22.74 19.14
C ASP A 53 -27.46 22.42 18.77
N THR A 54 -27.74 22.33 17.49
CA THR A 54 -28.93 21.66 16.96
C THR A 54 -28.52 20.25 16.61
N ALA A 55 -28.85 19.33 17.52
CA ALA A 55 -28.95 17.88 17.36
C ALA A 55 -28.24 17.29 16.14
N ILE A 56 -26.89 17.33 16.12
CA ILE A 56 -26.14 16.37 15.31
C ILE A 56 -26.35 15.02 16.00
N HIS A 57 -26.93 14.05 15.28
CA HIS A 57 -27.15 12.70 15.81
C HIS A 57 -25.85 12.20 16.48
N GLU A 58 -25.96 11.70 17.72
CA GLU A 58 -24.80 11.24 18.52
C GLU A 58 -23.95 10.18 17.79
N ASN A 59 -24.56 9.48 16.81
CA ASN A 59 -23.91 8.46 16.00
C ASN A 59 -23.26 8.99 14.71
N PHE A 60 -23.15 10.31 14.52
CA PHE A 60 -22.61 10.90 13.30
C PHE A 60 -21.17 10.45 13.01
N GLN A 61 -20.32 10.41 14.03
CA GLN A 61 -18.91 10.04 13.86
C GLN A 61 -18.79 8.58 13.43
N GLU A 62 -19.59 7.69 14.02
CA GLU A 62 -19.69 6.28 13.58
C GLU A 62 -20.25 6.14 12.17
N ASN A 63 -21.28 6.92 11.82
CA ASN A 63 -21.91 6.85 10.50
C ASN A 63 -21.01 7.42 9.40
N ALA A 64 -20.29 8.51 9.66
CA ALA A 64 -19.31 9.08 8.75
C ALA A 64 -18.11 8.15 8.57
N ILE A 65 -17.61 7.54 9.66
CA ILE A 65 -16.56 6.52 9.57
C ILE A 65 -17.06 5.33 8.76
N LYS A 66 -18.26 4.81 9.01
CA LYS A 66 -18.86 3.70 8.22
C LYS A 66 -19.03 4.05 6.75
N PHE A 67 -19.45 5.27 6.42
CA PHE A 67 -19.67 5.72 5.05
C PHE A 67 -18.38 5.95 4.26
N LEU A 68 -17.33 6.43 4.93
CA LEU A 68 -15.99 6.59 4.34
C LEU A 68 -15.14 5.32 4.44
N SER A 69 -15.66 4.30 5.12
CA SER A 69 -15.04 2.99 5.22
C SER A 69 -15.42 2.12 4.03
N MET A 70 -14.51 1.22 3.72
CA MET A 70 -14.72 0.14 2.77
C MET A 70 -14.68 -1.18 3.54
N GLU A 71 -15.52 -2.12 3.13
CA GLU A 71 -15.52 -3.46 3.69
C GLU A 71 -14.31 -4.25 3.17
N CYS A 72 -13.58 -4.89 4.07
CA CYS A 72 -12.49 -5.80 3.70
C CYS A 72 -13.08 -7.12 3.17
N PRO A 73 -12.74 -7.58 1.96
CA PRO A 73 -13.31 -8.80 1.37
C PRO A 73 -12.85 -10.09 2.06
N VAL A 74 -11.88 -10.02 2.98
CA VAL A 74 -11.33 -11.19 3.68
C VAL A 74 -12.00 -11.38 5.04
N CYS A 75 -12.11 -10.31 5.84
CA CYS A 75 -12.64 -10.38 7.20
C CYS A 75 -14.00 -9.72 7.38
N TYR A 76 -14.56 -9.13 6.31
CA TYR A 76 -15.88 -8.48 6.28
C TYR A 76 -16.08 -7.33 7.28
N ASN A 77 -14.98 -6.83 7.87
CA ASN A 77 -15.01 -5.64 8.72
C ASN A 77 -14.82 -4.37 7.89
N SER A 78 -15.38 -3.26 8.36
CA SER A 78 -15.27 -1.94 7.72
C SER A 78 -14.02 -1.19 8.20
N PHE A 79 -13.23 -0.68 7.25
CA PHE A 79 -12.02 0.09 7.54
C PHE A 79 -11.97 1.38 6.72
N PRO A 80 -11.44 2.48 7.28
CA PRO A 80 -11.16 3.68 6.49
C PRO A 80 -10.14 3.36 5.40
N ARG A 81 -10.22 4.06 4.27
CA ARG A 81 -9.35 3.82 3.10
C ARG A 81 -7.85 3.89 3.44
N SER A 82 -7.45 4.74 4.38
CA SER A 82 -6.07 4.85 4.88
C SER A 82 -5.55 3.61 5.62
N ARG A 83 -6.44 2.72 6.06
CA ARG A 83 -6.10 1.41 6.67
C ARG A 83 -6.31 0.25 5.71
N MET A 84 -6.49 0.53 4.43
CA MET A 84 -6.60 -0.47 3.38
C MET A 84 -5.40 -0.43 2.46
N GLU A 85 -5.02 -1.60 1.97
CA GLU A 85 -3.89 -1.79 1.08
C GLU A 85 -4.38 -2.35 -0.24
N THR A 86 -3.87 -1.78 -1.34
CA THR A 86 -4.11 -2.31 -2.67
C THR A 86 -3.11 -3.43 -2.93
N MET A 87 -3.60 -4.59 -3.33
CA MET A 87 -2.76 -5.74 -3.63
C MET A 87 -1.97 -5.50 -4.92
N TYR A 88 -0.75 -6.03 -5.03
CA TYR A 88 0.07 -5.82 -6.22
C TYR A 88 -0.52 -6.56 -7.44
N LEU A 89 -0.53 -5.92 -8.61
CA LEU A 89 -1.11 -6.43 -9.88
C LEU A 89 -2.61 -6.75 -9.85
N CYS A 90 -3.35 -6.32 -8.84
CA CYS A 90 -4.81 -6.38 -8.85
C CYS A 90 -5.43 -5.13 -8.19
N ASN A 91 -6.66 -4.77 -8.55
CA ASN A 91 -7.36 -3.61 -7.97
C ASN A 91 -8.06 -3.95 -6.64
N HIS A 92 -7.87 -5.15 -6.12
CA HIS A 92 -8.44 -5.58 -4.86
C HIS A 92 -7.79 -4.83 -3.70
N MET A 93 -8.65 -4.34 -2.80
CA MET A 93 -8.25 -3.70 -1.56
C MET A 93 -8.67 -4.56 -0.38
N CYS A 94 -7.75 -4.79 0.56
CA CYS A 94 -8.05 -5.44 1.83
C CYS A 94 -7.50 -4.60 2.99
N CYS A 95 -7.96 -4.86 4.21
CA CYS A 95 -7.42 -4.15 5.36
C CYS A 95 -5.94 -4.53 5.59
N LEU A 96 -5.19 -3.59 6.17
CA LEU A 96 -3.75 -3.75 6.41
C LEU A 96 -3.41 -5.05 7.15
N THR A 97 -4.20 -5.43 8.16
CA THR A 97 -3.98 -6.67 8.92
C THR A 97 -4.13 -7.91 8.04
N CYS A 98 -5.19 -8.00 7.23
CA CYS A 98 -5.36 -9.13 6.31
C CYS A 98 -4.27 -9.17 5.23
N ALA A 99 -3.82 -8.02 4.74
CA ALA A 99 -2.69 -7.94 3.80
C ALA A 99 -1.40 -8.47 4.46
N GLN A 100 -1.11 -8.04 5.69
CA GLN A 100 0.05 -8.50 6.46
C GLN A 100 0.02 -10.01 6.68
N ASP A 101 -1.10 -10.56 7.15
CA ASP A 101 -1.22 -11.99 7.40
C ASP A 101 -1.09 -12.82 6.10
N TYR A 102 -1.67 -12.33 5.00
CA TYR A 102 -1.51 -12.94 3.68
C TYR A 102 -0.03 -13.03 3.29
N TYR A 103 0.70 -11.91 3.34
CA TYR A 103 2.11 -11.92 2.95
C TYR A 103 2.99 -12.67 3.95
N ARG A 104 2.71 -12.63 5.26
CA ARG A 104 3.43 -13.41 6.27
C ARG A 104 3.38 -14.90 5.96
N ASN A 105 2.23 -15.41 5.52
CA ASN A 105 2.05 -16.80 5.12
C ASN A 105 2.67 -17.07 3.75
N ALA A 106 2.35 -16.24 2.76
CA ALA A 106 2.74 -16.49 1.38
C ALA A 106 4.26 -16.35 1.16
N ILE A 107 4.97 -15.55 1.96
CA ILE A 107 6.45 -15.49 1.98
C ILE A 107 7.06 -16.88 2.16
N GLN A 108 6.45 -17.74 2.98
CA GLN A 108 6.97 -19.09 3.24
C GLN A 108 6.91 -20.00 2.01
N GLU A 109 6.09 -19.64 1.02
CA GLU A 109 5.85 -20.40 -0.21
C GLU A 109 6.62 -19.86 -1.42
N ILE A 110 7.41 -18.79 -1.23
CA ILE A 110 8.30 -18.24 -2.25
C ILE A 110 9.47 -19.21 -2.43
N ARG A 111 9.37 -20.11 -3.40
CA ARG A 111 10.42 -21.11 -3.70
C ARG A 111 10.94 -21.04 -5.12
N ASP A 112 10.24 -20.32 -5.98
CA ASP A 112 10.50 -20.27 -7.41
C ASP A 112 10.00 -18.94 -8.00
N PRO A 113 10.46 -18.55 -9.20
CA PRO A 113 9.99 -17.34 -9.88
C PRO A 113 8.48 -17.31 -10.19
N GLN A 114 7.80 -18.46 -10.21
CA GLN A 114 6.35 -18.54 -10.42
C GLN A 114 5.58 -18.32 -9.11
N ALA A 115 6.25 -18.23 -7.95
CA ALA A 115 5.61 -17.89 -6.67
C ALA A 115 4.84 -16.56 -6.74
N LEU A 116 5.23 -15.64 -7.62
CA LEU A 116 4.43 -14.45 -7.96
C LEU A 116 2.98 -14.76 -8.32
N LYS A 117 2.72 -15.85 -9.06
CA LYS A 117 1.37 -16.36 -9.37
C LYS A 117 0.55 -16.68 -8.14
N ARG A 118 1.21 -17.09 -7.06
CA ARG A 118 0.57 -17.45 -5.79
C ARG A 118 0.38 -16.24 -4.87
N LEU A 119 1.20 -15.20 -5.04
CA LEU A 119 1.29 -14.02 -4.17
C LEU A 119 0.42 -12.83 -4.61
N THR A 120 -0.33 -12.99 -5.68
CA THR A 120 -1.17 -11.95 -6.25
C THR A 120 -2.53 -12.56 -6.53
N CYS A 121 -3.55 -11.73 -6.39
CA CYS A 121 -4.93 -12.17 -6.35
C CYS A 121 -5.52 -12.36 -7.76
N TYR A 122 -4.76 -13.02 -8.65
CA TYR A 122 -5.04 -13.08 -10.09
C TYR A 122 -6.43 -13.65 -10.39
N GLU A 123 -7.34 -12.77 -10.80
CA GLU A 123 -8.52 -13.14 -11.58
C GLU A 123 -8.21 -13.14 -13.08
N GLU A 124 -7.13 -12.48 -13.53
CA GLU A 124 -6.73 -12.37 -14.94
C GLU A 124 -5.38 -13.07 -15.21
N GLN A 125 -5.28 -13.75 -16.35
CA GLN A 125 -4.04 -14.38 -16.81
C GLN A 125 -3.07 -13.31 -17.37
N ILE A 126 -2.31 -12.67 -16.48
CA ILE A 126 -1.24 -11.75 -16.88
C ILE A 126 0.04 -12.55 -17.17
N GLU A 127 0.68 -12.28 -18.30
CA GLU A 127 2.01 -12.81 -18.60
C GLU A 127 3.04 -12.16 -17.66
N ILE A 128 3.69 -12.98 -16.83
CA ILE A 128 4.67 -12.50 -15.85
C ILE A 128 6.06 -12.40 -16.49
N SER A 129 6.32 -11.26 -17.12
CA SER A 129 7.65 -10.88 -17.60
C SER A 129 8.63 -10.63 -16.45
N ASP A 130 9.93 -10.70 -16.70
CA ASP A 130 10.96 -10.48 -15.68
C ASP A 130 10.91 -9.07 -15.07
N ASP A 131 10.49 -8.05 -15.83
CA ASP A 131 10.29 -6.69 -15.30
C ASP A 131 9.14 -6.63 -14.28
N ILE A 132 8.05 -7.35 -14.54
CA ILE A 132 6.93 -7.47 -13.59
C ILE A 132 7.40 -8.16 -12.31
N LYS A 133 8.23 -9.21 -12.42
CA LYS A 133 8.82 -9.89 -11.26
C LYS A 133 9.71 -8.95 -10.45
N LEU A 134 10.57 -8.19 -11.14
CA LEU A 134 11.48 -7.23 -10.52
C LEU A 134 10.71 -6.17 -9.74
N ASN A 135 9.71 -5.56 -10.38
CA ASN A 135 8.88 -4.52 -9.77
C ASN A 135 8.08 -5.06 -8.59
N PHE A 136 7.59 -6.31 -8.66
CA PHE A 136 6.93 -6.95 -7.53
C PHE A 136 7.87 -7.17 -6.35
N PHE A 137 9.07 -7.69 -6.59
CA PHE A 137 10.02 -7.92 -5.50
C PHE A 137 10.49 -6.61 -4.88
N GLN A 138 10.63 -5.55 -5.66
CA GLN A 138 10.88 -4.21 -5.14
C GLN A 138 9.70 -3.68 -4.31
N TYR A 139 8.47 -3.80 -4.82
CA TYR A 139 7.25 -3.43 -4.11
C TYR A 139 7.12 -4.18 -2.78
N LEU A 140 7.21 -5.50 -2.82
CA LEU A 140 7.06 -6.36 -1.65
C LEU A 140 8.20 -6.07 -0.66
N GLY A 141 9.44 -5.96 -1.12
CA GLY A 141 10.56 -5.58 -0.27
C GLY A 141 10.36 -4.24 0.44
N SER A 142 9.79 -3.24 -0.23
CA SER A 142 9.42 -1.96 0.40
C SER A 142 8.33 -2.13 1.46
N LYS A 143 7.25 -2.84 1.13
CA LYS A 143 6.11 -3.03 2.03
C LYS A 143 6.47 -3.85 3.27
N LEU A 144 7.23 -4.94 3.10
CA LEU A 144 7.65 -5.78 4.22
C LEU A 144 8.54 -5.02 5.21
N ASN A 145 9.45 -4.17 4.72
CA ASN A 145 10.26 -3.33 5.60
C ASN A 145 9.41 -2.32 6.40
N GLN A 146 8.25 -1.92 5.90
CA GLN A 146 7.33 -1.04 6.63
C GLN A 146 6.47 -1.84 7.62
N TRP A 147 5.94 -2.98 7.20
CA TRP A 147 4.98 -3.77 7.96
C TRP A 147 5.62 -4.64 9.04
N PHE A 148 6.83 -5.13 8.81
CA PHE A 148 7.48 -6.16 9.63
C PHE A 148 8.83 -5.70 10.19
N THR A 149 8.98 -4.39 10.44
CA THR A 149 10.21 -3.79 10.99
C THR A 149 10.70 -4.54 12.23
N ASP A 150 9.77 -4.94 13.10
CA ASP A 150 10.07 -5.63 14.36
C ASP A 150 10.03 -7.18 14.24
N GLU A 151 9.60 -7.71 13.10
CA GLU A 151 9.48 -9.15 12.83
C GLU A 151 10.63 -9.65 11.95
N ARG A 152 11.86 -9.60 12.47
CA ARG A 152 13.07 -10.00 11.73
C ARG A 152 12.98 -11.36 11.06
N LEU A 153 12.35 -12.34 11.70
CA LEU A 153 12.20 -13.69 11.15
C LEU A 153 11.46 -13.71 9.81
N VAL A 154 10.45 -12.85 9.64
CA VAL A 154 9.68 -12.75 8.39
C VAL A 154 10.54 -12.13 7.29
N LEU A 155 11.28 -11.06 7.62
CA LEU A 155 12.19 -10.38 6.69
C LEU A 155 13.35 -11.28 6.26
N ASP A 156 13.96 -12.00 7.19
CA ASP A 156 15.05 -12.94 6.92
C ASP A 156 14.57 -14.07 6.01
N LYS A 157 13.40 -14.65 6.32
CA LYS A 157 12.82 -15.73 5.51
C LYS A 157 12.42 -15.25 4.12
N TYR A 158 11.89 -14.03 3.99
CA TYR A 158 11.66 -13.41 2.70
C TYR A 158 12.95 -13.29 1.89
N HIS A 159 14.03 -12.81 2.50
CA HIS A 159 15.31 -12.66 1.82
C HIS A 159 15.96 -13.99 1.42
N GLU A 160 15.87 -15.01 2.27
CA GLU A 160 16.33 -16.37 1.97
C GLU A 160 15.55 -16.98 0.79
N ASN A 161 14.22 -16.99 0.89
CA ASN A 161 13.34 -17.54 -0.12
C ASN A 161 13.48 -16.82 -1.46
N LEU A 162 13.68 -15.51 -1.42
CA LEU A 162 13.89 -14.71 -2.62
C LEU A 162 15.26 -14.97 -3.25
N PHE A 163 16.31 -15.17 -2.45
CA PHE A 163 17.61 -15.59 -2.96
C PHE A 163 17.51 -16.94 -3.69
N ILE A 164 16.76 -17.89 -3.14
CA ILE A 164 16.51 -19.18 -3.78
C ILE A 164 15.74 -18.98 -5.10
N ALA A 165 14.65 -18.23 -5.07
CA ALA A 165 13.81 -17.97 -6.24
C ALA A 165 14.55 -17.23 -7.37
N THR A 166 15.57 -16.44 -7.05
CA THR A 166 16.33 -15.63 -8.03
C THR A 166 17.72 -16.16 -8.36
N ARG A 167 18.11 -17.32 -7.80
CA ARG A 167 19.44 -17.89 -7.98
C ARG A 167 19.76 -18.15 -9.46
N ASP A 168 18.80 -18.69 -10.20
CA ASP A 168 18.96 -19.10 -11.59
C ASP A 168 18.32 -18.09 -12.57
N SER A 169 17.88 -16.92 -12.07
CA SER A 169 17.32 -15.84 -12.89
C SER A 169 18.35 -14.73 -13.17
N GLN A 170 18.04 -13.88 -14.16
CA GLN A 170 18.79 -12.65 -14.44
C GLN A 170 18.58 -11.59 -13.34
N ILE A 171 17.54 -11.71 -12.51
CA ILE A 171 17.26 -10.78 -11.42
C ILE A 171 18.14 -11.13 -10.22
N LYS A 172 18.82 -10.14 -9.63
CA LYS A 172 19.65 -10.33 -8.42
C LYS A 172 19.32 -9.32 -7.33
N LYS A 173 19.40 -9.77 -6.07
CA LYS A 173 19.37 -8.91 -4.88
C LYS A 173 20.75 -8.33 -4.62
N CYS A 174 20.83 -7.06 -4.21
CA CYS A 174 22.09 -6.52 -3.71
C CYS A 174 22.57 -7.25 -2.44
N GLY A 175 23.86 -7.55 -2.39
CA GLY A 175 24.57 -8.13 -1.25
C GLY A 175 24.80 -7.21 -0.07
N ASN A 176 24.60 -5.90 -0.25
CA ASN A 176 24.67 -4.95 0.84
C ASN A 176 23.42 -5.12 1.72
N PRO A 177 23.54 -5.50 3.00
CA PRO A 177 22.39 -5.70 3.89
C PRO A 177 21.54 -4.43 4.07
N ARG A 178 22.11 -3.25 3.84
CA ARG A 178 21.42 -1.95 3.92
C ARG A 178 20.77 -1.54 2.60
N CYS A 179 20.94 -2.33 1.54
CA CYS A 179 20.35 -2.08 0.22
C CYS A 179 19.23 -3.09 -0.04
N THR A 180 18.03 -2.59 -0.24
CA THR A 180 16.84 -3.38 -0.55
C THR A 180 16.61 -3.54 -2.05
N SER A 181 17.55 -3.07 -2.88
CA SER A 181 17.38 -3.00 -4.32
C SER A 181 17.62 -4.33 -5.02
N PHE A 182 16.86 -4.51 -6.09
CA PHE A 182 16.97 -5.61 -7.04
C PHE A 182 17.30 -5.05 -8.42
N PHE A 183 18.08 -5.80 -9.20
CA PHE A 183 18.51 -5.38 -10.53
C PHE A 183 18.73 -6.58 -11.44
N ASN A 184 18.63 -6.38 -12.75
CA ASN A 184 19.01 -7.39 -13.73
C ASN A 184 20.53 -7.43 -13.87
N LEU A 185 21.10 -8.64 -13.90
CA LEU A 185 22.47 -8.85 -14.32
C LEU A 185 22.59 -8.49 -15.79
N ILE A 186 23.38 -7.47 -16.06
CA ILE A 186 23.82 -7.17 -17.41
C ILE A 186 24.93 -8.18 -17.71
N ASN A 187 24.59 -9.23 -18.45
CA ASN A 187 25.52 -10.25 -18.89
C ASN A 187 26.42 -9.68 -20.00
N ASN A 188 27.32 -8.79 -19.61
CA ASN A 188 28.39 -8.36 -20.50
C ASN A 188 29.32 -9.56 -20.63
N ASN A 189 29.55 -10.06 -21.84
CA ASN A 189 30.46 -11.19 -22.17
C ASN A 189 31.91 -11.05 -21.64
N ASN A 190 32.20 -10.01 -20.86
CA ASN A 190 33.42 -9.82 -20.12
C ASN A 190 33.30 -10.48 -18.74
N ARG A 191 34.28 -11.34 -18.41
CA ARG A 191 34.45 -12.09 -17.15
C ARG A 191 34.69 -11.20 -15.92
N ILE A 192 33.90 -10.14 -15.74
CA ILE A 192 33.99 -9.26 -14.60
C ILE A 192 33.32 -10.00 -13.42
N ALA A 193 34.14 -10.60 -12.57
CA ALA A 193 33.66 -11.36 -11.41
C ALA A 193 32.82 -10.49 -10.45
N ARG A 194 33.01 -9.16 -10.43
CA ARG A 194 32.35 -8.21 -9.51
C ARG A 194 31.79 -6.97 -10.21
N ALA A 195 30.52 -6.65 -9.97
CA ALA A 195 29.87 -5.46 -10.50
C ALA A 195 29.30 -4.58 -9.38
N PRO A 196 29.22 -3.24 -9.56
CA PRO A 196 28.53 -2.38 -8.62
C PRO A 196 27.02 -2.62 -8.66
N CYS A 197 26.37 -2.57 -7.50
CA CYS A 197 24.93 -2.39 -7.44
C CYS A 197 24.55 -1.04 -8.10
N PRO A 198 23.58 -1.00 -9.03
CA PRO A 198 23.19 0.24 -9.69
C PRO A 198 22.59 1.29 -8.73
N HIS A 199 22.11 0.87 -7.56
CA HIS A 199 21.48 1.77 -6.58
C HIS A 199 22.42 2.24 -5.47
N CYS A 200 23.24 1.35 -4.90
CA CYS A 200 24.10 1.70 -3.75
C CYS A 200 25.61 1.63 -4.06
N GLN A 201 26.00 1.33 -5.30
CA GLN A 201 27.38 1.22 -5.76
C GLN A 201 28.23 0.16 -5.02
N PHE A 202 27.60 -0.70 -4.21
CA PHE A 202 28.27 -1.79 -3.51
C PHE A 202 28.85 -2.80 -4.51
N GLN A 203 30.17 -3.03 -4.42
CA GLN A 203 30.88 -4.01 -5.25
C GLN A 203 30.57 -5.42 -4.75
N GLN A 204 30.01 -6.25 -5.63
CA GLN A 204 29.56 -7.59 -5.31
C GLN A 204 29.84 -8.55 -6.45
N CYS A 205 30.07 -9.82 -6.11
CA CYS A 205 30.19 -10.89 -7.09
C CYS A 205 28.92 -11.01 -7.94
N GLN A 206 29.05 -11.07 -9.27
CA GLN A 206 27.88 -11.18 -10.16
C GLN A 206 27.12 -12.50 -9.98
N GLN A 207 27.78 -13.56 -9.53
CA GLN A 207 27.15 -14.88 -9.33
C GLN A 207 26.52 -15.01 -7.94
N CYS A 208 27.27 -14.74 -6.87
CA CYS A 208 26.81 -14.97 -5.51
C CYS A 208 26.30 -13.72 -4.78
N CYS A 209 26.44 -12.53 -5.40
CA CYS A 209 26.05 -11.24 -4.83
C CYS A 209 26.64 -10.99 -3.43
N ARG A 210 27.82 -11.54 -3.14
CA ARG A 210 28.58 -11.28 -1.90
C ARG A 210 29.81 -10.42 -2.20
N LYS A 211 30.37 -9.80 -1.17
CA LYS A 211 31.54 -8.91 -1.30
C LYS A 211 32.70 -9.60 -1.99
#